data_AF-A0AAD9GVX1-F1
#
_entry.id   AF-A0AAD9GVX1-F1
#
_cell.length_a   1.000
_cell.length_b   1.000
_cell.length_c   1.000
_cell.angle_alpha   90.00
_cell.angle_beta   90.00
_cell.angle_gamma   90.00
#
_symmetry.space_group_name_H-M   'P 1'
#
loop_
_entity.id
_entity.type
_entity.pdbx_description
1 polymer ?
#
loop_
_entity_poly.entity_id
_entity_poly.type
_entity_poly.pdbx_seq_one_letter_code
_entity_poly.pdbx_strand_id
1 'polypeptide(L)'
;MKATAGAMHLGCEDFDNRLVDHFTQDLKRKHCKDIAENQLALRCLRTACKCAKRTLSSSTQVYAEINSLFDGIDFAATSSARR
;
A
#
# COMPACT_ATOMS: atom_id res chain seq x y z
N MET A 1 14.31 36.58 -10.98
CA MET A 1 13.99 35.76 -9.80
C MET A 1 13.05 34.64 -10.25
N LYS A 2 13.54 33.40 -10.42
CA LYS A 2 12.71 32.23 -10.75
C LYS A 2 12.56 31.42 -9.48
N ALA A 3 11.45 31.60 -8.77
CA ALA A 3 11.04 30.65 -7.76
C ALA A 3 10.53 29.40 -8.48
N THR A 4 11.24 28.28 -8.33
CA THR A 4 10.81 26.96 -8.80
C THR A 4 9.63 26.50 -7.95
N ALA A 5 8.45 27.04 -8.21
CA ALA A 5 7.19 26.54 -7.71
C ALA A 5 6.80 25.31 -8.55
N GLY A 6 7.38 24.15 -8.24
CA GLY A 6 7.07 22.91 -8.96
C GLY A 6 7.49 21.62 -8.26
N ALA A 7 8.04 21.68 -7.06
CA ALA A 7 8.53 20.52 -6.31
C ALA A 7 7.71 20.29 -5.03
N MET A 8 6.38 20.25 -5.14
CA MET A 8 5.49 19.91 -4.01
C MET A 8 4.31 19.06 -4.46
N HIS A 9 4.58 18.02 -5.25
CA HIS A 9 3.69 16.85 -5.31
C HIS A 9 4.52 15.59 -5.60
N LEU A 10 5.57 15.38 -4.81
CA LEU A 10 6.33 14.12 -4.75
C LEU A 10 6.25 13.49 -3.35
N GLY A 11 5.33 13.99 -2.52
CA GLY A 11 5.23 13.67 -1.10
C GLY A 11 4.02 12.80 -0.83
N CYS A 12 4.25 11.62 -0.27
CA CYS A 12 3.24 10.67 0.25
C CYS A 12 2.32 9.97 -0.75
N GLU A 13 1.68 10.65 -1.71
CA GLU A 13 0.69 10.01 -2.60
C GLU A 13 1.33 8.97 -3.52
N ASP A 14 2.54 9.24 -4.02
CA ASP A 14 3.31 8.28 -4.83
C ASP A 14 3.66 7.02 -4.03
N PHE A 15 3.96 7.18 -2.74
CA PHE A 15 4.33 6.06 -1.87
C PHE A 15 3.11 5.18 -1.58
N ASP A 16 1.94 5.78 -1.34
CA ASP A 16 0.69 5.05 -1.18
C ASP A 16 0.34 4.28 -2.46
N ASN A 17 0.46 4.92 -3.64
CA ASN A 17 0.20 4.25 -4.92
C ASN A 17 1.20 3.12 -5.22
N ARG A 18 2.49 3.30 -4.96
CA ARG A 18 3.50 2.24 -5.15
C ARG A 18 3.30 1.06 -4.20
N LEU A 19 2.91 1.30 -2.94
CA LEU A 19 2.57 0.23 -2.00
C LEU A 19 1.35 -0.56 -2.47
N VAL A 20 0.29 0.14 -2.89
CA VAL A 20 -0.92 -0.48 -3.42
C VAL A 20 -0.62 -1.29 -4.67
N ASP A 21 0.14 -0.75 -5.61
CA ASP A 21 0.55 -1.46 -6.83
C ASP A 21 1.39 -2.70 -6.51
N HIS A 22 2.40 -2.55 -5.64
CA HIS A 22 3.25 -3.66 -5.22
C HIS A 22 2.43 -4.80 -4.60
N PHE A 23 1.54 -4.50 -3.65
CA PHE A 23 0.68 -5.51 -3.06
C PHE A 23 -0.35 -6.09 -4.02
N THR A 24 -0.88 -5.29 -4.94
CA THR A 24 -1.81 -5.78 -5.98
C THR A 24 -1.11 -6.79 -6.89
N GLN A 25 0.13 -6.50 -7.30
CA GLN A 25 0.94 -7.43 -8.08
C GLN A 25 1.28 -8.70 -7.31
N ASP A 26 1.66 -8.59 -6.03
CA ASP A 26 1.96 -9.73 -5.17
C ASP A 26 0.73 -10.64 -5.01
N LEU A 27 -0.44 -10.04 -4.77
CA LEU A 27 -1.68 -10.77 -4.60
C LEU A 27 -2.10 -11.46 -5.89
N LYS A 28 -1.92 -10.79 -7.04
CA LYS A 28 -2.13 -11.37 -8.35
C LYS A 28 -1.18 -12.53 -8.63
N ARG A 29 0.08 -12.47 -8.20
CA ARG A 29 1.03 -13.59 -8.35
C ARG A 29 0.75 -14.75 -7.41
N LYS A 30 0.36 -14.46 -6.16
CA LYS A 30 0.24 -15.45 -5.09
C LYS A 30 -1.12 -16.15 -5.06
N HIS A 31 -2.18 -15.41 -5.41
CA HIS A 31 -3.57 -15.89 -5.40
C HIS A 31 -4.22 -15.93 -6.79
N CYS A 32 -3.51 -15.51 -7.86
CA CYS A 32 -4.07 -15.41 -9.21
C CYS A 32 -5.38 -14.59 -9.29
N LYS A 33 -5.59 -13.67 -8.35
CA LYS A 33 -6.79 -12.80 -8.29
C LYS A 33 -6.40 -11.34 -8.48
N ASP A 34 -7.19 -10.66 -9.29
CA ASP A 34 -7.05 -9.23 -9.54
C ASP A 34 -8.00 -8.46 -8.63
N ILE A 35 -7.45 -7.79 -7.62
CA ILE A 35 -8.24 -6.94 -6.72
C ILE A 35 -8.56 -5.58 -7.31
N ALA A 36 -7.95 -5.21 -8.45
CA ALA A 36 -8.21 -3.92 -9.09
C ALA A 36 -9.63 -3.84 -9.64
N GLU A 37 -10.24 -4.99 -9.96
CA GLU A 37 -11.64 -5.10 -10.35
C GLU A 37 -12.61 -4.78 -9.20
N ASN A 38 -12.15 -4.82 -7.94
CA ASN A 38 -12.98 -4.55 -6.77
C ASN A 38 -12.57 -3.28 -6.03
N GLN A 39 -13.40 -2.25 -6.18
CA GLN A 39 -13.19 -0.95 -5.55
C GLN A 39 -13.19 -1.01 -4.01
N LEU A 40 -13.95 -1.94 -3.40
CA LEU A 40 -13.94 -2.13 -1.94
C LEU A 40 -12.61 -2.72 -1.48
N ALA A 41 -12.11 -3.75 -2.18
CA ALA A 41 -10.81 -4.37 -1.91
C ALA A 41 -9.68 -3.35 -2.02
N LEU A 42 -9.67 -2.56 -3.10
CA LEU A 42 -8.70 -1.46 -3.30
C LEU A 42 -8.77 -0.42 -2.17
N ARG A 43 -9.96 -0.06 -1.70
CA ARG A 43 -10.13 0.90 -0.61
C ARG A 43 -9.61 0.36 0.73
N CYS A 44 -9.86 -0.91 1.03
CA CYS A 44 -9.30 -1.60 2.19
C CYS A 44 -7.76 -1.63 2.11
N LEU A 45 -7.22 -2.02 0.95
CA LEU A 45 -5.76 -2.06 0.72
C LEU A 45 -5.11 -0.69 0.91
N ARG A 46 -5.71 0.38 0.35
CA ARG A 46 -5.22 1.76 0.54
C ARG A 46 -5.20 2.18 2.01
N THR A 47 -6.24 1.82 2.76
CA THR A 47 -6.34 2.13 4.19
C THR A 47 -5.27 1.40 4.98
N ALA A 48 -5.05 0.12 4.68
CA ALA A 48 -3.99 -0.67 5.28
C ALA A 48 -2.60 -0.14 4.92
N CYS A 49 -2.35 0.29 3.67
CA CYS A 49 -1.10 0.91 3.26
C CYS A 49 -0.84 2.23 4.02
N LYS A 50 -1.86 3.07 4.21
CA LYS A 50 -1.76 4.29 5.01
C LYS A 50 -1.41 3.98 6.48
N CYS A 51 -2.07 3.00 7.08
CA CYS A 51 -1.75 2.54 8.42
C CYS A 51 -0.32 1.98 8.50
N ALA A 52 0.06 1.14 7.54
CA ALA A 52 1.38 0.54 7.44
C ALA A 52 2.47 1.60 7.33
N LYS A 53 2.28 2.61 6.46
CA LYS A 53 3.18 3.76 6.31
C LYS A 53 3.35 4.53 7.61
N ARG A 54 2.25 4.81 8.31
CA ARG A 54 2.28 5.50 9.61
C ARG A 54 3.05 4.70 10.66
N THR A 55 2.88 3.38 10.68
CA THR A 55 3.62 2.49 11.58
C THR A 55 5.09 2.38 11.18
N LEU A 56 5.41 2.30 9.88
CA LEU A 56 6.78 2.29 9.35
C LEU A 56 7.56 3.58 9.66
N SER A 57 6.88 4.72 9.78
CA SER A 57 7.51 5.96 10.25
C SER A 57 8.03 5.86 11.70
N SER A 58 7.53 4.92 12.50
CA SER A 58 7.88 4.76 13.92
C SER A 58 8.60 3.44 14.23
N SER A 59 8.34 2.38 13.46
CA SER A 59 8.82 1.02 13.68
C SER A 59 9.66 0.50 12.52
N THR A 60 10.69 -0.28 12.84
CA THR A 60 11.61 -0.89 11.86
C THR A 60 10.94 -2.00 11.03
N GLN A 61 9.83 -2.56 11.51
CA GLN A 61 9.06 -3.59 10.83
C GLN A 61 7.57 -3.33 11.04
N VAL A 62 6.77 -3.50 9.98
CA VAL A 62 5.32 -3.50 10.05
C VAL A 62 4.78 -4.81 9.49
N TYR A 63 3.76 -5.30 10.17
CA TYR A 63 2.94 -6.39 9.70
C TYR A 63 1.57 -5.82 9.34
N ALA A 64 1.19 -5.94 8.06
CA ALA A 64 -0.08 -5.47 7.53
C ALA A 64 -0.94 -6.69 7.22
N GLU A 65 -2.00 -6.87 8.00
CA GLU A 65 -3.01 -7.90 7.78
C GLU A 65 -4.33 -7.26 7.40
N ILE A 66 -4.92 -7.76 6.32
CA ILE A 66 -6.23 -7.35 5.85
C ILE A 66 -7.08 -8.59 5.75
N ASN A 67 -7.99 -8.73 6.70
CA ASN A 67 -8.92 -9.84 6.74
C ASN A 67 -10.04 -9.62 5.71
N SER A 68 -10.42 -10.67 4.97
CA SER A 68 -11.44 -10.58 3.92
C SER A 68 -11.17 -9.49 2.88
N LEU A 69 -9.94 -9.40 2.37
CA LEU A 69 -9.57 -8.37 1.40
C LEU A 69 -10.35 -8.52 0.08
N PHE A 70 -10.44 -9.75 -0.46
CA PHE A 70 -11.15 -10.01 -1.71
C PHE A 70 -11.69 -11.44 -1.74
N ASP A 71 -13.01 -11.59 -1.88
CA ASP A 71 -13.69 -12.90 -2.00
C ASP A 71 -13.30 -13.88 -0.86
N GLY A 72 -13.23 -13.37 0.37
CA GLY A 72 -12.86 -14.15 1.56
C GLY A 72 -11.37 -14.49 1.68
N ILE A 73 -10.51 -13.92 0.82
CA ILE A 73 -9.06 -14.10 0.91
C ILE A 73 -8.46 -13.12 1.91
N ASP A 74 -7.71 -13.66 2.87
CA ASP A 74 -6.90 -12.89 3.80
C ASP A 74 -5.59 -12.49 3.12
N PHE A 75 -5.22 -11.22 3.26
CA PHE A 75 -3.93 -10.73 2.79
C PHE A 75 -3.05 -10.38 3.97
N ALA A 76 -1.86 -10.98 4.01
CA ALA A 76 -0.84 -10.66 5.00
C ALA A 76 0.46 -10.28 4.29
N ALA A 77 0.95 -9.08 4.58
CA ALA A 77 2.22 -8.58 4.07
C ALA A 77 3.10 -8.10 5.23
N THR A 78 4.36 -8.50 5.21
CA THR A 78 5.37 -7.97 6.14
C THR A 78 6.27 -7.02 5.38
N SER A 79 6.30 -5.75 5.77
CA SER A 79 7.19 -4.76 5.19
C SER A 79 8.18 -4.30 6.26
N SER A 80 9.47 -4.40 5.98
CA SER A 80 10.52 -3.89 6.87
C SER A 80 10.97 -2.52 6.35
N ALA A 81 10.97 -1.51 7.23
CA ALA A 81 11.63 -0.25 6.96
C ALA A 81 13.14 -0.49 7.10
N ARG A 82 13.79 -0.86 5.99
CA ARG A 82 15.25 -0.91 5.95
C ARG A 82 15.74 0.55 6.03
N ARG A 83 16.26 0.94 7.21
CA ARG A 83 16.92 2.24 7.40
C ARG A 83 18.08 2.40 6.43
#